data_AF-A0A661AWA1-F1
#
_entry.id   AF-A0A661AWA1-F1
#
_cell.length_a   1.000
_cell.length_b   1.000
_cell.length_c   1.000
_cell.angle_alpha   90.00
_cell.angle_beta   90.00
_cell.angle_gamma   90.00
#
_symmetry.space_group_name_H-M   'P 1'
#
loop_
_entity.id
_entity.type
_entity.pdbx_description
1 polymer ?
#
loop_
_entity_poly.entity_id
_entity_poly.type
_entity_poly.pdbx_seq_one_letter_code
_entity_poly.pdbx_strand_id
1 'polypeptide(L)'
;MLFEPIRGVGRSGKEARWSWIIKEAEKQAHNPHFPEISFYSSLEEVLDAGKGEVVVYGKEKGGKFPEGESFLIVVGPEGGFELEEERLLVKRKAVPVSCGWNTLRTETAAIALLSIAVHNLKHKEEL
;
A
#
# COMPACT_ATOMS: atom_id res chain seq x y z
N MET A 1 -2.47 1.81 -6.38
CA MET A 1 -1.42 2.59 -7.06
C MET A 1 -0.19 1.73 -7.23
N LEU A 2 0.47 1.80 -8.39
CA LEU A 2 1.77 1.16 -8.65
C LEU A 2 2.79 2.26 -8.94
N PHE A 3 4.03 2.07 -8.52
CA PHE A 3 5.11 3.00 -8.82
C PHE A 3 6.39 2.26 -9.20
N GLU A 4 7.29 2.96 -9.88
CA GLU A 4 8.65 2.48 -10.13
C GLU A 4 9.54 2.80 -8.92
N PRO A 5 9.92 1.80 -8.10
CA PRO A 5 10.87 2.01 -7.02
C PRO A 5 12.30 2.11 -7.56
N ILE A 6 13.21 2.69 -6.79
CA ILE A 6 14.63 2.76 -7.17
C ILE A 6 15.21 1.35 -7.38
N ARG A 7 14.75 0.36 -6.60
CA ARG A 7 15.07 -1.06 -6.77
C ARG A 7 13.85 -1.87 -7.14
N GLY A 8 13.73 -2.24 -8.41
CA GLY A 8 12.66 -3.13 -8.88
C GLY A 8 12.39 -2.90 -10.37
N VAL A 9 11.65 -3.82 -10.98
CA VAL A 9 11.23 -3.67 -12.38
C VAL A 9 9.70 -3.64 -12.41
N GLY A 10 9.14 -2.47 -12.68
CA GLY A 10 7.75 -2.34 -13.08
C GLY A 10 7.55 -3.05 -14.42
N ARG A 11 6.66 -4.04 -14.49
CA ARG A 11 6.32 -4.70 -15.76
C ARG A 11 5.17 -3.94 -16.42
N SER A 12 5.47 -3.21 -17.48
CA SER A 12 4.47 -2.61 -18.38
C SER A 12 3.75 -3.65 -19.23
N GLY A 13 2.57 -3.33 -19.76
CA GLY A 13 1.85 -4.17 -20.74
C GLY A 13 0.95 -5.25 -20.13
N LYS A 14 0.54 -5.11 -18.87
CA LYS A 14 -0.35 -6.05 -18.16
C LYS A 14 -1.70 -5.44 -17.77
N GLU A 15 -1.97 -4.22 -18.19
CA GLU A 15 -3.12 -3.41 -17.80
C GLU A 15 -4.43 -4.14 -18.10
N ALA A 16 -4.58 -4.66 -19.32
CA ALA A 16 -5.77 -5.41 -19.73
C ALA A 16 -6.01 -6.66 -18.86
N ARG A 17 -4.93 -7.37 -18.49
CA ARG A 17 -5.01 -8.54 -17.61
C ARG A 17 -5.45 -8.13 -16.20
N TRP A 18 -4.90 -7.04 -15.66
CA TRP A 18 -5.27 -6.58 -14.32
C TRP A 18 -6.69 -6.05 -14.26
N SER A 19 -7.14 -5.30 -15.27
CA SER A 19 -8.54 -4.87 -15.37
C SER A 19 -9.49 -6.07 -15.40
N TRP A 20 -9.13 -7.16 -16.09
CA TRP A 20 -9.91 -8.39 -16.09
C TRP A 20 -9.93 -9.06 -14.69
N ILE A 21 -8.78 -9.15 -14.02
CA ILE A 21 -8.70 -9.71 -12.66
C ILE A 21 -9.54 -8.90 -11.68
N ILE A 22 -9.49 -7.57 -11.72
CA ILE A 22 -10.31 -6.70 -10.88
C ILE A 22 -11.79 -6.99 -11.10
N LYS A 23 -12.22 -7.06 -12.36
CA LYS A 23 -13.62 -7.33 -12.71
C LYS A 23 -14.11 -8.69 -12.19
N GLU A 24 -13.29 -9.74 -12.28
CA GLU A 24 -13.66 -11.05 -11.75
C GLU A 24 -13.65 -11.07 -10.21
N ALA A 25 -12.71 -10.38 -9.57
CA ALA A 25 -12.66 -10.26 -8.11
C ALA A 25 -13.89 -9.51 -7.58
N GLU A 26 -14.32 -8.43 -8.24
CA GLU A 26 -15.52 -7.66 -7.90
C GLU A 26 -16.78 -8.54 -7.89
N LYS A 27 -16.99 -9.30 -8.96
CA LYS A 27 -18.13 -10.22 -9.10
C LYS A 27 -18.15 -11.26 -7.98
N GLN A 28 -16.99 -11.80 -7.62
CA GLN A 28 -16.88 -12.81 -6.56
C GLN A 28 -17.05 -12.21 -5.17
N ALA A 29 -16.57 -10.99 -4.95
CA ALA A 29 -16.68 -10.28 -3.67
C ALA A 29 -18.06 -9.67 -3.42
N HIS A 30 -18.91 -9.60 -4.45
CA HIS A 30 -20.21 -8.94 -4.41
C HIS A 30 -20.13 -7.47 -3.95
N ASN A 31 -19.03 -6.81 -4.32
CA ASN A 31 -18.73 -5.43 -3.95
C ASN A 31 -18.63 -4.59 -5.23
N PRO A 32 -19.56 -3.67 -5.52
CA PRO A 32 -19.58 -2.91 -6.78
C PRO A 32 -18.49 -1.82 -6.88
N HIS A 33 -17.57 -1.74 -5.92
CA HIS A 33 -16.48 -0.78 -5.96
C HIS A 33 -15.37 -1.26 -6.90
N PHE A 34 -15.13 -0.50 -7.97
CA PHE A 34 -14.08 -0.77 -8.94
C PHE A 34 -12.81 0.02 -8.57
N PRO A 35 -11.75 -0.63 -8.03
CA PRO A 35 -10.51 0.07 -7.71
C PRO A 35 -9.81 0.53 -8.99
N GLU A 36 -9.35 1.78 -9.01
CA GLU A 36 -8.54 2.33 -10.09
C GLU A 36 -7.07 1.91 -9.98
N ILE A 37 -6.46 1.54 -11.13
CA ILE A 37 -5.02 1.29 -11.22
C ILE A 37 -4.36 2.51 -11.86
N SER A 38 -3.61 3.24 -11.06
CA SER A 38 -2.73 4.32 -11.52
C SER A 38 -1.26 3.92 -11.42
N PHE A 39 -0.47 4.40 -12.37
CA PHE A 39 0.98 4.20 -12.44
C PHE A 39 1.69 5.52 -12.19
N TYR A 40 2.73 5.48 -11.38
CA TYR A 40 3.55 6.62 -11.02
C TYR A 40 5.02 6.32 -11.32
N SER A 41 5.77 7.34 -11.72
CA SER A 41 7.19 7.19 -12.05
C SER A 41 8.10 7.19 -10.82
N SER A 42 7.56 7.52 -9.64
CA SER A 42 8.34 7.51 -8.40
C SER A 42 7.46 7.40 -7.14
N LEU A 43 8.10 7.07 -6.02
CA LEU A 43 7.47 7.13 -4.70
C LEU A 43 7.03 8.56 -4.33
N GLU A 44 7.76 9.60 -4.76
CA GLU A 44 7.40 10.99 -4.47
C GLU A 44 6.05 11.37 -5.08
N GLU A 45 5.80 10.96 -6.34
CA GLU A 45 4.52 11.19 -7.01
C GLU A 45 3.35 10.48 -6.31
N VAL A 46 3.56 9.25 -5.83
CA VAL A 46 2.56 8.52 -5.03
C VAL A 46 2.24 9.28 -3.74
N LEU A 47 3.27 9.76 -3.04
CA LEU A 47 3.12 10.52 -1.80
C LEU A 47 2.49 11.90 -2.03
N ASP A 48 2.60 12.45 -3.24
CA ASP A 48 1.91 13.68 -3.64
C ASP A 48 0.45 13.45 -4.01
N ALA A 49 0.13 12.33 -4.65
CA ALA A 49 -1.25 11.95 -4.98
C ALA A 49 -2.09 11.67 -3.73
N GLY A 50 -1.50 11.06 -2.69
CA GLY A 50 -2.16 10.81 -1.39
C GLY A 50 -2.02 11.95 -0.38
N LYS A 51 -1.86 13.21 -0.83
CA LYS A 51 -1.79 14.36 0.09
C LYS A 51 -3.06 14.46 0.94
N GLY A 52 -2.87 14.50 2.25
CA GLY A 52 -3.97 14.57 3.23
C GLY A 52 -4.28 13.22 3.89
N GLU A 53 -3.77 12.11 3.35
CA GLU A 53 -3.93 10.79 3.95
C GLU A 53 -2.83 10.50 4.98
N VAL A 54 -3.12 9.62 5.94
CA VAL A 54 -2.10 9.09 6.84
C VAL A 54 -1.27 8.07 6.07
N VAL A 55 0.00 8.38 5.83
CA VAL A 55 0.90 7.47 5.11
C VAL A 55 1.39 6.36 6.05
N VAL A 56 1.19 5.12 5.65
CA VAL A 56 1.64 3.91 6.38
C VAL A 56 2.54 3.11 5.45
N TYR A 57 3.66 2.58 5.96
CA TYR A 57 4.49 1.69 5.15
C TYR A 57 4.96 0.45 5.93
N GLY A 58 5.07 -0.67 5.20
CA GLY A 58 5.54 -1.93 5.76
C GLY A 58 7.02 -1.90 6.09
N LYS A 59 7.39 -2.21 7.35
CA LYS A 59 8.78 -2.33 7.80
C LYS A 59 8.90 -3.46 8.82
N GLU A 60 9.96 -4.26 8.75
CA GLU A 60 10.21 -5.38 9.67
C GLU A 60 10.12 -4.92 11.14
N LYS A 61 10.78 -3.80 11.45
CA LYS A 61 10.72 -3.12 12.74
C LYS A 61 9.85 -1.87 12.61
N GLY A 62 8.57 -2.01 12.93
CA GLY A 62 7.56 -0.96 12.89
C GLY A 62 6.62 -1.03 14.10
N GLY A 63 5.82 0.02 14.28
CA GLY A 63 4.83 0.12 15.34
C GLY A 63 3.50 -0.52 14.98
N LYS A 64 2.48 -0.21 15.77
CA LYS A 64 1.08 -0.54 15.47
C LYS A 64 0.56 0.31 14.32
N PHE A 65 -0.42 -0.22 13.59
CA PHE A 65 -1.14 0.55 12.58
C PHE A 65 -1.84 1.75 13.23
N PRO A 66 -1.67 2.98 12.69
CA PRO A 66 -2.20 4.19 13.32
C PRO A 66 -3.73 4.25 13.20
N GLU A 67 -4.34 5.05 14.07
CA GLU A 67 -5.74 5.42 13.91
C GLU A 67 -5.92 6.50 12.82
N GLY A 68 -7.06 6.48 12.15
CA GLY A 68 -7.41 7.40 11.07
C GLY A 68 -8.61 6.89 10.28
N GLU A 69 -9.06 7.68 9.32
CA GLU A 69 -10.19 7.36 8.44
C GLU A 69 -9.76 7.15 6.98
N SER A 70 -8.61 7.71 6.58
CA SER A 70 -8.05 7.61 5.24
C SER A 70 -6.55 7.41 5.32
N PHE A 71 -6.07 6.40 4.59
CA PHE A 71 -4.70 5.91 4.67
C PHE A 71 -4.12 5.69 3.27
N LEU A 72 -2.89 6.15 3.07
CA LEU A 72 -2.06 5.72 1.96
C LEU A 72 -1.12 4.62 2.45
N ILE A 73 -1.42 3.36 2.10
CA ILE A 73 -0.58 2.21 2.44
C ILE A 73 0.45 1.98 1.33
N VAL A 74 1.73 2.09 1.68
CA VAL A 74 2.87 1.90 0.77
C VAL A 74 3.61 0.62 1.13
N VAL A 75 3.82 -0.24 0.13
CA VAL A 75 4.62 -1.46 0.28
C VAL A 75 5.81 -1.39 -0.65
N GLY A 76 7.01 -1.60 -0.09
CA GLY A 76 8.25 -1.57 -0.84
C GLY A 76 8.44 -2.80 -1.73
N PRO A 77 9.42 -2.73 -2.66
CA PRO A 77 9.82 -3.86 -3.47
C PRO A 77 10.48 -4.96 -2.62
N GLU A 78 10.78 -6.12 -3.22
CA GLU A 78 11.42 -7.24 -2.50
C GLU A 78 12.74 -6.86 -1.82
N GLY A 79 13.48 -5.89 -2.38
CA GLY A 79 14.74 -5.38 -1.83
C GLY A 79 14.58 -4.35 -0.71
N GLY A 80 13.35 -4.00 -0.33
CA GLY A 80 13.05 -2.90 0.59
C GLY A 80 13.21 -1.52 -0.06
N PHE A 81 13.01 -0.48 0.76
CA PHE A 81 13.20 0.91 0.33
C PHE A 81 14.68 1.30 0.41
N GLU A 82 15.14 2.11 -0.55
CA GLU A 82 16.44 2.76 -0.47
C GLU A 82 16.45 3.86 0.60
N LEU A 83 17.66 4.31 0.99
CA LEU A 83 17.82 5.37 1.99
C LEU A 83 17.12 6.67 1.57
N GLU A 84 17.14 6.99 0.28
CA GLU A 84 16.46 8.15 -0.31
C GLU A 84 14.93 8.03 -0.19
N GLU A 85 14.38 6.85 -0.46
CA GLU A 85 12.95 6.56 -0.32
C GLU A 85 12.51 6.58 1.16
N GLU A 86 13.32 6.00 2.06
CA GLU A 86 13.07 6.09 3.50
C GLU A 86 13.08 7.55 3.99
N ARG A 87 14.00 8.38 3.48
CA ARG A 87 14.03 9.82 3.80
C ARG A 87 12.77 10.54 3.32
N LEU A 88 12.25 10.19 2.14
CA LEU A 88 10.98 10.74 1.64
C LEU A 88 9.80 10.33 2.52
N LEU A 89 9.72 9.06 2.91
CA LEU A 89 8.70 8.54 3.82
C LEU A 89 8.75 9.27 5.17
N VAL A 90 9.94 9.44 5.75
CA VAL A 90 10.14 10.19 7.00
C VAL A 90 9.74 11.66 6.85
N LYS A 91 10.12 12.32 5.75
CA LYS A 91 9.75 13.71 5.45
C LYS A 91 8.23 13.89 5.36
N ARG A 92 7.51 12.87 4.88
CA ARG A 92 6.03 12.82 4.84
C ARG A 92 5.39 12.33 6.14
N LYS A 93 6.18 12.14 7.21
CA LYS A 93 5.71 11.61 8.50
C LYS A 93 5.02 10.25 8.37
N ALA A 94 5.47 9.42 7.42
CA ALA A 94 4.93 8.09 7.22
C ALA A 94 5.18 7.20 8.45
N VAL A 95 4.16 6.43 8.84
CA VAL A 95 4.21 5.55 10.00
C VAL A 95 4.71 4.17 9.58
N PRO A 96 5.88 3.70 10.09
CA PRO A 96 6.34 2.35 9.85
C PRO A 96 5.50 1.36 10.64
N VAL A 97 4.94 0.35 9.96
CA VAL A 97 4.12 -0.70 10.57
C VAL A 97 4.72 -2.07 10.28
N SER A 98 4.82 -2.89 11.33
CA SER A 98 5.25 -4.27 11.22
C SER A 98 4.05 -5.20 11.06
N CYS A 99 4.16 -6.17 10.16
CA CYS A 99 3.17 -7.23 9.96
C CYS A 99 3.48 -8.50 10.78
N GLY A 100 4.38 -8.41 11.76
CA GLY A 100 4.80 -9.53 12.61
C GLY A 100 6.30 -9.77 12.56
N TRP A 101 6.72 -10.98 12.91
CA TRP A 101 8.14 -11.30 13.12
C TRP A 101 8.91 -11.71 11.87
N ASN A 102 8.20 -12.03 10.78
CA ASN A 102 8.81 -12.51 9.54
C ASN A 102 8.83 -11.42 8.47
N THR A 103 9.89 -11.40 7.67
CA THR A 103 9.93 -10.63 6.42
C THR A 103 8.94 -11.24 5.43
N LEU A 104 7.89 -10.48 5.11
CA LEU A 104 6.87 -10.87 4.14
C LEU A 104 7.31 -10.50 2.73
N ARG A 105 6.87 -11.27 1.72
CA ARG A 105 6.95 -10.85 0.32
C ARG A 105 6.03 -9.65 0.08
N THR A 106 6.34 -8.84 -0.94
CA THR A 106 5.64 -7.59 -1.25
C THR A 106 4.11 -7.78 -1.32
N GLU A 107 3.64 -8.81 -2.02
CA GLU A 107 2.20 -9.09 -2.16
C GLU A 107 1.56 -9.51 -0.82
N THR A 108 2.26 -10.33 -0.03
CA THR A 108 1.76 -10.76 1.30
C THR A 108 1.70 -9.58 2.27
N ALA A 109 2.71 -8.71 2.26
CA ALA A 109 2.72 -7.50 3.08
C ALA A 109 1.56 -6.56 2.73
N ALA A 110 1.26 -6.39 1.44
CA ALA A 110 0.12 -5.59 0.98
C ALA A 110 -1.21 -6.12 1.52
N ILE A 111 -1.46 -7.43 1.41
CA ILE A 111 -2.68 -8.07 1.93
C ILE A 111 -2.75 -7.95 3.45
N ALA A 112 -1.64 -8.17 4.16
CA ALA A 112 -1.60 -8.09 5.62
C ALA A 112 -1.91 -6.67 6.14
N LEU A 113 -1.26 -5.65 5.58
CA LEU A 113 -1.51 -4.26 5.97
C LEU A 113 -2.94 -3.82 5.66
N LEU A 114 -3.47 -4.20 4.48
CA LEU A 114 -4.85 -3.89 4.11
C LEU A 114 -5.85 -4.56 5.07
N SER A 115 -5.60 -5.82 5.45
CA SER A 115 -6.44 -6.53 6.41
C SER A 115 -6.47 -5.84 7.78
N ILE A 116 -5.30 -5.41 8.29
CA ILE A 116 -5.20 -4.65 9.54
C ILE A 116 -5.96 -3.32 9.43
N ALA A 117 -5.80 -2.59 8.33
CA ALA A 117 -6.49 -1.32 8.10
C ALA A 117 -8.01 -1.48 8.11
N VAL A 118 -8.55 -2.45 7.36
CA VAL A 118 -9.99 -2.72 7.28
C VAL A 118 -10.54 -3.16 8.63
N HIS A 119 -9.82 -4.00 9.37
CA HIS A 119 -10.22 -4.42 10.72
C HIS A 119 -10.34 -3.22 11.66
N ASN A 120 -9.36 -2.31 11.65
CA ASN A 120 -9.36 -1.13 12.51
C ASN A 120 -10.42 -0.10 12.12
N LEU A 121 -10.74 0.05 10.83
CA LEU A 121 -11.79 0.94 10.36
C LEU A 121 -13.19 0.46 10.77
N LYS A 122 -13.49 -0.83 10.59
CA LYS A 122 -14.81 -1.39 10.94
C LYS A 122 -15.10 -1.35 12.44
N HIS A 123 -14.10 -1.57 13.28
CA HIS A 123 -14.27 -1.48 14.73
C HIS A 123 -14.61 -0.05 15.23
N LYS A 124 -14.39 0.99 14.42
CA LYS A 124 -14.83 2.36 14.76
C LYS A 124 -16.30 2.63 14.45
N GLU A 125 -16.91 1.90 13.52
CA GLU A 125 -18.33 2.08 13.18
C GLU A 125 -19.27 1.37 14.17
N GLU A 126 -18.74 0.43 14.98
CA GLU A 126 -19.50 -0.37 15.95
C GLU A 126 -19.42 0.16 17.40
N LEU A 127 -18.75 1.30 17.63
CA LEU A 127 -18.61 1.98 18.93
C LEU A 127 -19.25 3.38 18.90
#